data_AF-F2IDH0-F1
#
_entry.id   AF-F2IDH0-F1
#
_cell.length_a   1.000
_cell.length_b   1.000
_cell.length_c   1.000
_cell.angle_alpha   90.00
_cell.angle_beta   90.00
_cell.angle_gamma   90.00
#
_symmetry.space_group_name_H-M   'P 1'
#
loop_
_entity.id
_entity.type
_entity.pdbx_description
1 polymer ?
#
loop_
_entity_poly.entity_id
_entity_poly.type
_entity_poly.pdbx_seq_one_letter_code
_entity_poly.pdbx_strand_id
1 'polypeptide(L)'
;MVKVVDGVVSGAGSRIVRTLEEIVPNGIIPSNSQTNNLFHKWFDDLLPEELDLVLGNPSLKEALEARIRYPGGLHEWCMVCEVKTFKSWEISMAEIHRFRTKTLDLTGVNPNSGAVFTHGGAGSTLFHNELRAVIQSSNSLADFNTRLVQLINRWQIDPNLLPPLIK
;
A
#
# COMPACT_ATOMS: atom_id res chain seq x y z
N MET A 1 -32.35 18.19 -41.22
CA MET A 1 -31.16 17.39 -41.54
C MET A 1 -30.26 17.40 -40.31
N VAL A 2 -29.99 16.21 -39.80
CA VAL A 2 -29.35 15.94 -38.50
C VAL A 2 -27.86 16.23 -38.58
N LYS A 3 -27.30 16.89 -37.56
CA LYS A 3 -25.99 16.53 -37.00
C LYS A 3 -26.08 16.64 -35.47
N VAL A 4 -26.42 15.50 -34.87
CA VAL A 4 -26.00 15.16 -33.52
C VAL A 4 -24.47 15.05 -33.57
N VAL A 5 -23.77 15.79 -32.72
CA VAL A 5 -22.37 15.54 -32.41
C VAL A 5 -22.31 15.14 -30.94
N ASP A 6 -21.64 14.01 -30.73
CA ASP A 6 -21.72 13.15 -29.58
C ASP A 6 -21.37 13.85 -28.27
N GLY A 7 -22.17 13.55 -27.25
CA GLY A 7 -21.84 13.87 -25.88
C GLY A 7 -20.65 13.04 -25.39
N VAL A 8 -19.67 13.73 -24.82
CA VAL A 8 -18.84 13.16 -23.77
C VAL A 8 -19.27 13.85 -22.49
N VAL A 9 -20.26 13.25 -21.81
CA VAL A 9 -20.48 13.54 -20.39
C VAL A 9 -19.50 12.63 -19.65
N SER A 10 -18.27 13.11 -19.42
CA SER A 10 -17.40 12.53 -18.39
C SER A 10 -17.95 12.95 -17.03
N GLY A 11 -19.06 12.34 -16.63
CA GLY A 11 -19.62 12.46 -15.30
C GLY A 11 -18.81 11.64 -14.32
N ALA A 12 -17.65 12.16 -13.90
CA ALA A 12 -17.16 11.83 -12.57
C ALA A 12 -18.16 12.45 -11.59
N GLY A 13 -19.25 11.72 -11.30
CA GLY A 13 -20.18 12.12 -10.25
C GLY A 13 -19.35 12.27 -8.99
N SER A 14 -19.24 13.51 -8.49
CA SER A 14 -18.55 13.82 -7.24
C SER A 14 -19.11 12.89 -6.17
N ARG A 15 -18.37 11.84 -5.81
CA ARG A 15 -18.74 10.98 -4.69
C ARG A 15 -18.76 11.88 -3.47
N ILE A 16 -19.90 11.94 -2.79
CA ILE A 16 -20.03 12.71 -1.56
C ILE A 16 -19.15 12.01 -0.53
N VAL A 17 -18.24 12.76 0.11
CA VAL A 17 -17.42 12.26 1.22
C VAL A 17 -18.35 11.83 2.36
N ARG A 18 -18.29 10.55 2.71
CA ARG A 18 -19.09 9.97 3.79
C ARG A 18 -18.51 10.33 5.15
N THR A 19 -19.38 10.33 6.16
CA THR A 19 -19.02 10.50 7.57
C THR A 19 -18.33 9.25 8.12
N LEU A 20 -17.61 9.40 9.24
CA LEU A 20 -16.91 8.28 9.89
C LEU A 20 -17.85 7.12 10.26
N GLU A 21 -19.08 7.41 10.71
CA GLU A 21 -20.07 6.39 11.06
C GLU A 21 -20.56 5.62 9.82
N GLU A 22 -20.66 6.27 8.67
CA GLU A 22 -21.07 5.62 7.42
C GLU A 22 -19.96 4.70 6.87
N ILE A 23 -18.69 5.10 6.98
CA ILE A 23 -17.56 4.30 6.49
C ILE A 23 -17.11 3.22 7.48
N VAL A 24 -17.30 3.42 8.78
CA VAL A 24 -16.93 2.47 9.83
C VAL A 24 -18.08 2.35 10.85
N PRO A 25 -19.18 1.66 10.51
CA PRO A 25 -20.34 1.53 11.39
C PRO A 25 -19.96 0.89 12.71
N ASN A 26 -20.44 1.45 13.82
CA ASN A 26 -20.08 1.03 15.19
C ASN A 26 -18.57 1.12 15.50
N GLY A 27 -17.78 1.84 14.70
CA GLY A 27 -16.33 1.96 14.89
C GLY A 27 -15.54 0.67 14.62
N ILE A 28 -16.08 -0.28 13.84
CA ILE A 28 -15.42 -1.55 13.52
C ILE A 28 -14.94 -1.56 12.07
N ILE A 29 -13.62 -1.63 11.88
CA ILE A 29 -13.03 -1.93 10.56
C ILE A 29 -13.28 -3.41 10.21
N PRO A 30 -13.77 -3.71 8.99
CA PRO A 30 -14.01 -5.09 8.57
C PRO A 30 -12.80 -6.01 8.77
N SER A 31 -13.07 -7.28 9.07
CA SER A 31 -12.01 -8.27 9.24
C SER A 31 -11.41 -8.72 7.90
N ASN A 32 -10.21 -9.29 7.95
CA ASN A 32 -9.56 -9.95 6.81
C ASN A 32 -10.14 -11.34 6.51
N SER A 33 -11.43 -11.55 6.75
CA SER A 33 -12.05 -12.84 6.43
C SER A 33 -11.91 -13.14 4.94
N GLN A 34 -11.23 -14.24 4.62
CA GLN A 34 -11.01 -14.69 3.24
C GLN A 34 -12.31 -15.08 2.51
N THR A 35 -13.41 -15.27 3.24
CA THR A 35 -14.68 -15.74 2.68
C THR A 35 -15.40 -14.68 1.84
N ASN A 36 -15.06 -13.39 1.96
CA ASN A 36 -15.77 -12.33 1.22
C ASN A 36 -14.96 -11.07 0.89
N ASN A 37 -13.67 -11.01 1.28
CA ASN A 37 -12.76 -9.89 1.04
C ASN A 37 -13.36 -8.53 1.49
N LEU A 38 -14.13 -8.52 2.59
CA LEU A 38 -14.79 -7.30 3.07
C LEU A 38 -13.81 -6.18 3.36
N PHE A 39 -12.67 -6.48 3.98
CA PHE A 39 -11.63 -5.47 4.24
C PHE A 39 -11.10 -4.85 2.95
N HIS A 40 -10.86 -5.66 1.90
CA HIS A 40 -10.39 -5.15 0.61
C HIS A 40 -11.41 -4.23 -0.03
N LYS A 41 -12.66 -4.71 -0.15
CA LYS A 41 -13.76 -3.92 -0.73
C LYS A 41 -13.98 -2.61 0.02
N TRP A 42 -13.96 -2.67 1.35
CA TRP A 42 -14.09 -1.50 2.21
C TRP A 42 -12.96 -0.50 1.94
N PHE A 43 -11.70 -0.93 1.97
CA PHE A 43 -10.57 -0.04 1.73
C PHE A 43 -10.62 0.56 0.33
N ASP A 44 -10.89 -0.25 -0.69
CA ASP A 44 -10.92 0.16 -2.09
C ASP A 44 -12.03 1.18 -2.34
N ASP A 45 -13.15 1.06 -1.64
CA ASP A 45 -14.29 1.98 -1.76
C ASP A 45 -14.11 3.32 -1.03
N LEU A 46 -13.15 3.43 -0.10
CA LEU A 46 -12.86 4.71 0.56
C LEU A 46 -12.40 5.77 -0.45
N LEU A 47 -12.74 7.03 -0.23
CA LEU A 47 -12.04 8.17 -0.81
C LEU A 47 -10.76 8.49 -0.01
N PRO A 48 -9.76 9.17 -0.59
CA PRO A 48 -8.59 9.64 0.15
C PRO A 48 -8.95 10.47 1.41
N GLU A 49 -9.97 11.32 1.31
CA GLU A 49 -10.46 12.15 2.41
C GLU A 49 -11.14 11.33 3.51
N GLU A 50 -11.81 10.24 3.14
CA GLU A 50 -12.42 9.31 4.10
C GLU A 50 -11.36 8.48 4.83
N LEU A 51 -10.28 8.11 4.14
CA LEU A 51 -9.13 7.47 4.77
C LEU A 51 -8.48 8.41 5.81
N ASP A 52 -8.44 9.73 5.57
CA ASP A 52 -7.94 10.69 6.56
C ASP A 52 -8.78 10.69 7.85
N LEU A 53 -10.10 10.52 7.76
CA LEU A 53 -10.95 10.39 8.94
C LEU A 53 -10.59 9.13 9.76
N VAL A 54 -10.33 8.01 9.09
CA VAL A 54 -9.91 6.75 9.73
C VAL A 54 -8.54 6.91 10.39
N LEU A 55 -7.58 7.50 9.68
CA LEU A 55 -6.21 7.72 10.18
C LEU A 55 -6.15 8.75 11.31
N GLY A 56 -7.10 9.69 11.36
CA GLY A 56 -7.25 10.68 12.42
C GLY A 56 -7.75 10.09 13.75
N ASN A 57 -8.34 8.89 13.73
CA ASN A 57 -8.75 8.17 14.94
C ASN A 57 -7.71 7.09 15.31
N PRO A 58 -7.05 7.19 16.48
CA PRO A 58 -5.96 6.27 16.84
C PRO A 58 -6.34 4.78 16.85
N SER A 59 -7.52 4.43 17.38
CA SER A 59 -7.97 3.04 17.47
C SER A 59 -8.33 2.46 16.10
N LEU A 60 -8.93 3.28 15.23
CA LEU A 60 -9.23 2.86 13.86
C LEU A 60 -7.96 2.75 13.02
N LYS A 61 -7.02 3.68 13.18
CA LYS A 61 -5.70 3.60 12.56
C LYS A 61 -4.99 2.30 12.95
N GLU A 62 -4.91 2.00 14.24
CA GLU A 62 -4.30 0.75 14.72
C GLU A 62 -4.98 -0.49 14.11
N ALA A 63 -6.32 -0.49 14.08
CA ALA A 63 -7.07 -1.57 13.46
C ALA A 63 -6.78 -1.69 11.96
N LEU A 64 -6.76 -0.59 11.20
CA LEU A 64 -6.42 -0.56 9.78
C LEU A 64 -5.04 -1.15 9.54
N GLU A 65 -4.04 -0.65 10.24
CA GLU A 65 -2.65 -1.10 10.08
C GLU A 65 -2.52 -2.59 10.44
N ALA A 66 -3.20 -3.06 11.49
CA ALA A 66 -3.24 -4.47 11.85
C ALA A 66 -3.89 -5.34 10.76
N ARG A 67 -4.89 -4.81 10.04
CA ARG A 67 -5.48 -5.53 8.90
C ARG A 67 -4.52 -5.58 7.71
N ILE A 68 -3.79 -4.51 7.41
CA ILE A 68 -2.80 -4.51 6.33
C ILE A 68 -1.67 -5.53 6.58
N ARG A 69 -1.21 -5.61 7.84
CA ARG A 69 -0.14 -6.55 8.26
C ARG A 69 -0.59 -8.00 8.39
N TYR A 70 -1.86 -8.31 8.20
CA TYR A 70 -2.36 -9.67 8.41
C TYR A 70 -2.26 -10.53 7.12
N PRO A 71 -1.84 -11.80 7.22
CA PRO A 71 -1.26 -12.43 8.41
C PRO A 71 0.16 -11.91 8.67
N GLY A 72 0.60 -11.94 9.93
CA GLY A 72 1.97 -11.55 10.27
C GLY A 72 3.03 -12.46 9.65
N GLY A 73 4.30 -12.03 9.72
CA GLY A 73 5.43 -12.77 9.13
C GLY A 73 5.70 -12.42 7.66
N LEU A 74 5.07 -11.36 7.16
CA LEU A 74 5.29 -10.79 5.84
C LEU A 74 5.91 -9.40 5.98
N HIS A 75 6.82 -9.04 5.08
CA HIS A 75 7.32 -7.68 4.89
C HIS A 75 6.45 -7.00 3.84
N GLU A 76 5.95 -5.81 4.17
CA GLU A 76 5.17 -4.97 3.26
C GLU A 76 6.06 -4.04 2.44
N TRP A 77 6.17 -4.30 1.13
CA TRP A 77 6.84 -3.38 0.19
C TRP A 77 6.07 -2.07 0.08
N CYS A 78 4.74 -2.16 0.04
CA CYS A 78 3.85 -1.02 0.28
C CYS A 78 3.78 -0.72 1.78
N MET A 79 4.75 0.05 2.30
CA MET A 79 4.87 0.32 3.74
C MET A 79 3.55 0.81 4.34
N VAL A 80 3.13 0.17 5.44
CA VAL A 80 1.85 0.45 6.12
C VAL A 80 1.72 1.92 6.52
N CYS A 81 2.82 2.55 6.96
CA CYS A 81 2.82 3.95 7.37
C CYS A 81 2.65 4.94 6.19
N GLU A 82 2.74 4.47 4.95
CA GLU A 82 2.57 5.23 3.72
C GLU A 82 1.25 4.87 2.99
N VAL A 83 0.30 4.22 3.68
CA VAL A 83 -1.00 3.80 3.10
C VAL A 83 -1.75 4.94 2.39
N LYS A 84 -1.63 6.18 2.89
CA LYS A 84 -2.24 7.36 2.26
C LYS A 84 -1.67 7.63 0.87
N THR A 85 -0.36 7.46 0.69
CA THR A 85 0.33 7.60 -0.60
C THR A 85 -0.18 6.54 -1.60
N PHE A 86 -0.31 5.29 -1.16
CA PHE A 86 -0.86 4.25 -2.03
C PHE A 86 -2.35 4.46 -2.34
N LYS A 87 -3.11 5.04 -1.41
CA LYS A 87 -4.51 5.38 -1.66
C LYS A 87 -4.66 6.49 -2.70
N SER A 88 -3.79 7.50 -2.71
CA SER A 88 -3.82 8.57 -3.72
C SER A 88 -3.37 8.11 -5.11
N TRP A 89 -2.61 7.01 -5.19
CA TRP A 89 -2.31 6.32 -6.44
C TRP A 89 -3.40 5.30 -6.85
N GLU A 90 -4.50 5.23 -6.10
CA GLU A 90 -5.64 4.33 -6.35
C GLU A 90 -5.26 2.84 -6.31
N ILE A 91 -4.29 2.47 -5.48
CA ILE A 91 -3.84 1.08 -5.36
C ILE A 91 -4.81 0.28 -4.49
N SER A 92 -5.28 -0.85 -5.02
CA SER A 92 -6.20 -1.73 -4.29
C SER A 92 -5.51 -2.38 -3.10
N MET A 93 -6.29 -2.71 -2.06
CA MET A 93 -5.78 -3.47 -0.93
C MET A 93 -5.34 -4.88 -1.32
N ALA A 94 -5.97 -5.47 -2.34
CA ALA A 94 -5.53 -6.74 -2.90
C ALA A 94 -4.10 -6.63 -3.45
N GLU A 95 -3.78 -5.53 -4.14
CA GLU A 95 -2.44 -5.26 -4.64
C GLU A 95 -1.44 -5.00 -3.50
N ILE A 96 -1.80 -4.18 -2.51
CA ILE A 96 -0.97 -3.96 -1.30
C ILE A 96 -0.66 -5.29 -0.60
N HIS A 97 -1.65 -6.17 -0.44
CA HIS A 97 -1.47 -7.49 0.17
C HIS A 97 -0.69 -8.47 -0.72
N ARG A 98 -0.82 -8.37 -2.04
CA ARG A 98 -0.04 -9.18 -2.99
C ARG A 98 1.43 -8.78 -2.94
N PHE A 99 1.71 -7.48 -2.76
CA PHE A 99 3.05 -6.91 -2.76
C PHE A 99 3.76 -7.06 -1.40
N ARG A 100 3.82 -8.30 -0.93
CA ARG A 100 4.47 -8.70 0.32
C ARG A 100 5.31 -9.96 0.12
N THR A 101 6.35 -10.10 0.93
CA THR A 101 7.26 -11.27 0.91
C THR A 101 7.38 -11.82 2.32
N LYS A 102 7.65 -13.11 2.52
CA LYS A 102 7.97 -13.63 3.85
C LYS A 102 9.18 -12.91 4.43
N THR A 103 9.09 -12.47 5.69
CA THR A 103 10.19 -11.77 6.36
C THR A 103 11.46 -12.61 6.42
N LEU A 104 11.32 -13.93 6.56
CA LEU A 104 12.44 -14.88 6.62
C LEU A 104 13.20 -15.01 5.30
N ASP A 105 12.55 -14.76 4.17
CA ASP A 105 13.18 -14.84 2.85
C ASP A 105 13.87 -13.52 2.48
N LEU A 106 13.51 -12.41 3.16
CA LEU A 106 14.04 -11.08 2.88
C LEU A 106 15.43 -10.89 3.50
N THR A 107 16.43 -11.21 2.68
CA THR A 107 17.85 -11.05 2.99
C THR A 107 18.58 -10.34 1.86
N GLY A 108 19.75 -9.78 2.15
CA GLY A 108 20.58 -9.07 1.18
C GLY A 108 21.90 -8.61 1.79
N VAL A 109 22.50 -7.58 1.20
CA VAL A 109 23.77 -6.99 1.63
C VAL A 109 23.59 -5.49 1.77
N ASN A 110 23.95 -4.95 2.94
CA ASN A 110 23.98 -3.52 3.16
C ASN A 110 25.07 -2.89 2.27
N PRO A 111 24.72 -1.99 1.34
CA PRO A 111 25.67 -1.43 0.38
C PRO A 111 26.75 -0.55 1.02
N ASN A 112 26.50 0.00 2.21
CA ASN A 112 27.42 0.91 2.88
C ASN A 112 28.47 0.16 3.72
N SER A 113 28.13 -1.01 4.26
CA SER A 113 29.00 -1.77 5.16
C SER A 113 29.45 -3.13 4.62
N GLY A 114 28.81 -3.64 3.58
CA GLY A 114 29.00 -5.00 3.08
C GLY A 114 28.46 -6.10 4.01
N ALA A 115 27.83 -5.73 5.12
CA ALA A 115 27.26 -6.69 6.07
C ALA A 115 25.95 -7.30 5.55
N VAL A 116 25.64 -8.52 6.00
CA VAL A 116 24.35 -9.16 5.69
C VAL A 116 23.19 -8.33 6.26
N PHE A 117 22.20 -8.06 5.42
CA PHE A 117 20.92 -7.48 5.77
C PHE A 117 19.89 -8.59 5.98
N THR A 118 19.10 -8.47 7.04
CA THR A 118 17.91 -9.31 7.28
C THR A 118 16.77 -8.46 7.81
N HIS A 119 15.53 -8.88 7.52
CA HIS A 119 14.35 -8.21 8.07
C HIS A 119 14.37 -8.21 9.62
N GLY A 120 14.25 -7.04 10.23
CA GLY A 120 14.26 -6.87 11.69
C GLY A 120 15.65 -7.00 12.33
N GLY A 121 16.69 -7.30 11.54
CA GLY A 121 18.07 -7.45 12.00
C GLY A 121 18.96 -6.27 11.61
N ALA A 122 20.25 -6.56 11.41
CA ALA A 122 21.25 -5.57 11.03
C ALA A 122 20.89 -4.90 9.69
N GLY A 123 21.03 -3.57 9.63
CA GLY A 123 20.68 -2.78 8.45
C GLY A 123 19.18 -2.56 8.23
N SER A 124 18.29 -3.20 9.00
CA SER A 124 16.84 -3.13 8.81
C SER A 124 16.30 -1.71 8.86
N THR A 125 16.66 -0.93 9.88
CA THR A 125 16.20 0.47 10.00
C THR A 125 16.64 1.32 8.80
N LEU A 126 17.89 1.14 8.34
CA LEU A 126 18.40 1.88 7.18
C LEU A 126 17.62 1.52 5.92
N PHE A 127 17.41 0.22 5.67
CA PHE A 127 16.64 -0.24 4.51
C PHE A 127 15.22 0.34 4.51
N HIS A 128 14.51 0.27 5.64
CA HIS A 128 13.15 0.82 5.74
C HIS A 128 13.10 2.32 5.51
N ASN A 129 14.10 3.08 5.99
CA ASN A 129 14.18 4.52 5.74
C ASN A 129 14.38 4.83 4.25
N GLU A 130 15.22 4.05 3.56
CA GLU A 130 15.46 4.22 2.13
C GLU A 130 14.25 3.78 1.28
N LEU A 131 13.58 2.68 1.65
CA LEU A 131 12.32 2.26 1.04
C LEU A 131 11.24 3.33 1.18
N ARG A 132 11.12 3.90 2.39
CA ARG A 132 10.20 5.01 2.64
C ARG A 132 10.50 6.23 1.77
N ALA A 133 11.78 6.59 1.63
CA ALA A 133 12.19 7.69 0.75
C ALA A 133 11.88 7.41 -0.72
N VAL A 134 12.01 6.15 -1.17
CA VAL A 134 11.58 5.74 -2.51
C VAL A 134 10.07 5.94 -2.69
N ILE A 135 9.24 5.53 -1.74
CA ILE A 135 7.79 5.75 -1.78
C ILE A 135 7.46 7.25 -1.85
N GLN A 136 8.02 8.04 -0.94
CA GLN A 136 7.72 9.48 -0.81
C GLN A 136 8.21 10.33 -1.99
N SER A 137 9.19 9.83 -2.76
CA SER A 137 9.71 10.50 -3.95
C SER A 137 9.14 9.98 -5.27
N SER A 138 8.23 9.00 -5.21
CA SER A 138 7.55 8.44 -6.39
C SER A 138 6.24 9.17 -6.67
N ASN A 139 5.86 9.26 -7.94
CA ASN A 139 4.60 9.93 -8.34
C ASN A 139 3.47 8.95 -8.69
N SER A 140 3.78 7.66 -8.79
CA SER A 140 2.84 6.60 -9.15
C SER A 140 3.39 5.24 -8.76
N LEU A 141 2.55 4.20 -8.86
CA LEU A 141 3.01 2.82 -8.65
C LEU A 141 4.09 2.41 -9.66
N ALA A 142 4.02 2.84 -10.92
CA ALA A 142 5.04 2.54 -11.93
C ALA A 142 6.41 3.14 -11.59
N ASP A 143 6.42 4.39 -11.12
CA ASP A 143 7.63 5.09 -10.67
C ASP A 143 8.21 4.41 -9.42
N PHE A 144 7.34 4.09 -8.46
CA PHE A 144 7.70 3.32 -7.27
C PHE A 144 8.32 1.97 -7.64
N ASN A 145 7.68 1.19 -8.51
CA ASN A 145 8.17 -0.12 -8.95
C ASN A 145 9.55 -0.01 -9.62
N THR A 146 9.76 1.01 -10.45
CA THR A 146 11.06 1.27 -11.10
C THR A 146 12.17 1.55 -10.07
N ARG A 147 11.89 2.42 -9.10
CA ARG A 147 12.85 2.81 -8.06
C ARG A 147 13.07 1.72 -7.02
N LEU A 148 12.04 0.92 -6.73
CA LEU A 148 12.14 -0.24 -5.87
C LEU A 148 13.10 -1.27 -6.44
N VAL A 149 13.02 -1.54 -7.75
CA VAL A 149 13.98 -2.43 -8.43
C VAL A 149 15.42 -1.91 -8.29
N GLN A 150 15.64 -0.60 -8.40
CA GLN A 150 16.96 0.00 -8.18
C GLN A 150 17.43 -0.17 -6.73
N LEU A 151 16.53 0.01 -5.75
CA LEU A 151 16.82 -0.17 -4.34
C LEU A 151 17.21 -1.62 -4.02
N ILE A 152 16.40 -2.60 -4.41
CA ILE A 152 16.67 -4.01 -4.11
C ILE A 152 17.95 -4.49 -4.79
N ASN A 153 18.25 -4.02 -6.02
CA ASN A 153 19.49 -4.33 -6.72
C ASN A 153 20.71 -3.80 -5.96
N ARG A 154 20.64 -2.56 -5.46
CA ARG A 154 21.72 -1.98 -4.65
C ARG A 154 21.92 -2.74 -3.34
N TRP A 155 20.84 -3.21 -2.73
CA TRP A 155 20.88 -4.04 -1.52
C TRP A 155 21.12 -5.53 -1.79
N GLN A 156 21.35 -5.94 -3.04
CA GLN A 156 21.57 -7.33 -3.44
C GLN A 156 20.48 -8.27 -2.89
N ILE A 157 19.24 -7.79 -2.81
CA ILE A 157 18.08 -8.60 -2.43
C ILE A 157 17.63 -9.36 -3.67
N ASP A 158 17.27 -10.64 -3.50
CA ASP A 158 16.78 -11.47 -4.61
C ASP A 158 15.55 -10.82 -5.26
N PRO A 159 15.63 -10.41 -6.55
CA PRO A 159 14.52 -9.75 -7.22
C PRO A 159 13.29 -10.66 -7.40
N ASN A 160 13.44 -11.98 -7.30
CA ASN A 160 12.33 -12.93 -7.38
C ASN A 160 11.43 -12.91 -6.13
N LEU A 161 11.84 -12.20 -5.08
CA LEU A 161 11.00 -11.96 -3.91
C LEU A 161 9.87 -10.96 -4.18
N LEU A 162 9.99 -10.13 -5.22
CA LEU A 162 8.90 -9.29 -5.69
C LEU A 162 7.96 -10.14 -6.56
N PRO A 163 6.64 -10.07 -6.35
CA PRO A 163 5.71 -10.64 -7.31
C PRO A 163 5.73 -9.78 -8.61
N PRO A 164 5.14 -10.26 -9.72
CA PRO A 164 5.16 -9.55 -10.99
C PRO A 164 4.72 -8.09 -10.85
N LEU A 165 5.53 -7.16 -11.38
CA LEU A 165 5.25 -5.73 -11.28
C LEU A 165 4.15 -5.34 -12.25
N ILE A 166 3.14 -4.65 -11.73
CA ILE A 166 2.13 -4.01 -12.56
C ILE A 166 2.62 -2.60 -12.94
N LYS A 167 2.21 -2.14 -14.12
CA LYS A 167 2.56 -0.82 -14.65
C LYS A 167 1.40 0.13 -14.47
#